data_AF-A0AAJ1T895-F1
#
_entry.id   AF-A0AAJ1T895-F1
#
_cell.length_a   1.000
_cell.length_b   1.000
_cell.length_c   1.000
_cell.angle_alpha   90.00
_cell.angle_beta   90.00
_cell.angle_gamma   90.00
#
_symmetry.space_group_name_H-M   'P 1'
#
loop_
_entity.id
_entity.type
_entity.pdbx_description
1 polymer ?
#
loop_
_entity_poly.entity_id
_entity_poly.type
_entity_poly.pdbx_seq_one_letter_code
_entity_poly.pdbx_strand_id
1 'polypeptide(L)'
;MKTPTPLASPPVLRVLVAFAAVCATLVAVVAHAPWASAAPAWPALSQGTTGADVTTAQYLLRDKGYDVSVDGDFGPATRNTVLAFQESKGYGADGVVGNETWPGLIVTVREGDSGDAVAAAQTALNKHGHKLAVDGRFGAGTAAAVTGFQSAQGLTADGVVGPETWQHLVGSGEDGGGGGCTVPGDADPEVLKAVYGKAMELGVDDRVLLAGFEAGVVESNMNNLDCGDRDSLGVFQQRPSQGWGTPEQIMDVAYASHSFFTRAVDAAAAHPDHTAGQVAQAVQISAYPDRYDAAEGTARALIEQARGMAG
;
A
#
# COMPACT_ATOMS: atom_id res chain seq x y z
N MET A 1 21.95 16.56 -98.53
CA MET A 1 23.07 15.69 -98.15
C MET A 1 22.54 14.57 -97.28
N LYS A 2 23.01 13.33 -97.54
CA LYS A 2 22.86 12.07 -96.77
C LYS A 2 21.47 11.44 -96.64
N THR A 3 21.25 10.35 -97.39
CA THR A 3 20.53 9.15 -96.91
C THR A 3 21.46 8.32 -96.01
N PRO A 4 20.97 7.62 -94.98
CA PRO A 4 20.67 6.17 -95.14
C PRO A 4 19.55 5.56 -94.23
N THR A 5 18.89 4.52 -94.76
CA THR A 5 18.67 3.13 -94.25
C THR A 5 18.13 2.85 -92.80
N PRO A 6 17.26 1.83 -92.57
CA PRO A 6 16.41 1.70 -91.38
C PRO A 6 16.98 0.78 -90.28
N LEU A 7 16.37 0.78 -89.07
CA LEU A 7 16.70 -0.14 -87.98
C LEU A 7 15.47 -0.73 -87.27
N ALA A 8 15.41 -2.06 -87.39
CA ALA A 8 14.87 -3.14 -86.55
C ALA A 8 14.07 -2.83 -85.26
N SER A 9 12.97 -3.58 -85.08
CA SER A 9 12.32 -3.85 -83.78
C SER A 9 13.09 -4.91 -82.98
N PRO A 10 13.23 -4.75 -81.65
CA PRO A 10 13.49 -5.85 -80.72
C PRO A 10 12.24 -6.25 -79.89
N PRO A 11 12.28 -7.40 -79.18
CA PRO A 11 11.09 -8.13 -78.72
C PRO A 11 10.62 -7.77 -77.30
N VAL A 12 9.40 -8.25 -77.00
CA VAL A 12 8.64 -8.16 -75.75
C VAL A 12 9.40 -8.78 -74.57
N LEU A 13 9.55 -8.05 -73.46
CA LEU A 13 10.02 -8.59 -72.18
C LEU A 13 8.89 -8.60 -71.15
N ARG A 14 8.47 -9.81 -70.77
CA ARG A 14 7.61 -10.09 -69.61
C ARG A 14 8.37 -9.72 -68.34
N VAL A 15 7.81 -8.83 -67.52
CA VAL A 15 8.25 -8.65 -66.13
C VAL A 15 7.23 -9.35 -65.23
N LEU A 16 7.63 -10.53 -64.74
CA LEU A 16 7.04 -11.16 -63.56
C LEU A 16 7.50 -10.35 -62.34
N VAL A 17 6.59 -9.60 -61.70
CA VAL A 17 6.82 -9.11 -60.34
C VAL A 17 6.14 -10.09 -59.40
N ALA A 18 6.95 -10.92 -58.75
CA ALA A 18 6.57 -11.69 -57.58
C ALA A 18 6.38 -10.72 -56.40
N PHE A 19 5.16 -10.63 -55.87
CA PHE A 19 4.95 -10.02 -54.55
C PHE A 19 5.29 -11.09 -53.50
N ALA A 20 6.49 -10.98 -52.93
CA ALA A 20 6.86 -11.68 -51.72
C ALA A 20 5.99 -11.19 -50.56
N ALA A 21 5.31 -12.11 -49.90
CA ALA A 21 4.63 -11.85 -48.62
C ALA A 21 5.68 -11.50 -47.56
N VAL A 22 5.70 -10.25 -47.10
CA VAL A 22 6.43 -9.87 -45.90
C VAL A 22 5.49 -10.12 -44.71
N CYS A 23 5.68 -11.27 -44.04
CA CYS A 23 5.13 -11.52 -42.71
C CYS A 23 5.79 -10.55 -41.73
N ALA A 24 5.10 -9.46 -41.37
CA ALA A 24 5.46 -8.64 -40.24
C ALA A 24 5.17 -9.44 -38.96
N THR A 25 6.20 -10.00 -38.34
CA THR A 25 6.11 -10.47 -36.95
C THR A 25 5.95 -9.25 -36.06
N LEU A 26 4.72 -8.96 -35.66
CA LEU A 26 4.43 -8.13 -34.50
C LEU A 26 5.01 -8.87 -33.28
N VAL A 27 6.23 -8.52 -32.88
CA VAL A 27 6.64 -8.69 -31.50
C VAL A 27 5.86 -7.63 -30.73
N ALA A 28 4.71 -8.03 -30.19
CA ALA A 28 4.07 -7.26 -29.15
C ALA A 28 5.06 -7.21 -27.99
N VAL A 29 5.83 -6.14 -27.90
CA VAL A 29 6.46 -5.76 -26.65
C VAL A 29 5.29 -5.42 -25.75
N VAL A 30 4.86 -6.39 -24.93
CA VAL A 30 4.02 -6.11 -23.79
C VAL A 30 4.89 -5.23 -22.91
N ALA A 31 4.70 -3.92 -23.03
CA ALA A 31 5.19 -2.98 -22.06
C ALA A 31 4.56 -3.45 -20.74
N HIS A 32 5.38 -4.08 -19.91
CA HIS A 32 5.01 -4.30 -18.52
C HIS A 32 4.90 -2.88 -17.98
N ALA A 33 3.67 -2.41 -17.78
CA ALA A 33 3.46 -1.22 -16.99
C ALA A 33 4.28 -1.42 -15.71
N PRO A 34 5.17 -0.49 -15.33
CA PRO A 34 5.78 -0.55 -14.02
C PRO A 34 4.61 -0.56 -13.05
N TRP A 35 4.42 -1.71 -12.42
CA TRP A 35 3.50 -1.94 -11.33
C TRP A 35 3.79 -0.83 -10.32
N ALA A 36 2.76 -0.08 -9.95
CA ALA A 36 2.88 0.85 -8.85
C ALA A 36 3.37 0.04 -7.65
N SER A 37 4.55 0.37 -7.13
CA SER A 37 5.05 -0.25 -5.91
C SER A 37 4.00 -0.05 -4.83
N ALA A 38 3.63 -1.12 -4.11
CA ALA A 38 2.80 -1.00 -2.94
C ALA A 38 3.41 0.05 -1.99
N ALA A 39 2.56 0.91 -1.42
CA ALA A 39 3.02 1.92 -0.47
C ALA A 39 3.76 1.22 0.70
N PRO A 40 4.86 1.79 1.20
CA PRO A 40 5.65 1.15 2.24
C PRO A 40 4.83 0.98 3.53
N ALA A 41 5.13 -0.05 4.30
CA ALA A 41 4.50 -0.23 5.60
C ALA A 41 4.83 0.95 6.54
N TRP A 42 3.88 1.32 7.40
CA TRP A 42 4.13 2.29 8.46
C TRP A 42 5.19 1.74 9.42
N PRO A 43 6.22 2.53 9.79
CA PRO A 43 7.27 2.05 10.69
C PRO A 43 6.69 1.86 12.10
N ALA A 44 7.19 0.87 12.85
CA ALA A 44 6.85 0.72 14.26
C ALA A 44 7.85 1.50 15.12
N LEU A 45 7.42 2.61 15.72
CA LEU A 45 8.23 3.34 16.70
C LEU A 45 7.83 2.94 18.11
N SER A 46 8.81 2.58 18.93
CA SER A 46 8.60 2.19 20.32
C SER A 46 9.76 2.65 21.19
N GLN A 47 9.67 2.39 22.50
CA GLN A 47 10.70 2.85 23.43
C GLN A 47 12.09 2.35 23.04
N GLY A 48 13.04 3.28 22.88
CA GLY A 48 14.40 3.00 22.44
C GLY A 48 14.64 3.23 20.94
N THR A 49 13.60 3.39 20.12
CA THR A 49 13.75 3.89 18.75
C THR A 49 14.25 5.33 18.78
N THR A 50 15.12 5.70 17.84
CA THR A 50 15.63 7.08 17.71
C THR A 50 15.66 7.51 16.24
N GLY A 51 15.81 8.81 15.98
CA GLY A 51 16.02 9.37 14.65
C GLY A 51 14.83 10.16 14.08
N ALA A 52 14.88 10.44 12.78
CA ALA A 52 13.99 11.40 12.13
C ALA A 52 12.50 11.02 12.19
N ASP A 53 12.17 9.72 12.17
CA ASP A 53 10.78 9.27 12.27
C ASP A 53 10.22 9.51 13.69
N VAL A 54 11.06 9.36 14.72
CA VAL A 54 10.70 9.71 16.10
C VAL A 54 10.50 11.22 16.25
N THR A 55 11.42 12.02 15.70
CA THR A 55 11.28 13.49 15.66
C THR A 55 9.98 13.89 14.95
N THR A 56 9.65 13.23 13.84
CA THR A 56 8.41 13.44 13.09
C THR A 56 7.18 13.12 13.94
N ALA A 57 7.16 11.97 14.62
CA ALA A 57 6.06 11.58 15.51
C ALA A 57 5.91 12.55 16.69
N GLN A 58 7.00 13.02 17.30
CA GLN A 58 6.98 13.99 18.39
C GLN A 58 6.40 15.35 17.95
N TYR A 59 6.77 15.85 16.77
CA TYR A 59 6.14 17.05 16.21
C TYR A 59 4.64 16.84 15.99
N LEU A 60 4.23 15.71 15.41
CA LEU A 60 2.80 15.41 15.19
C LEU A 60 2.02 15.28 16.51
N LEU A 61 2.60 14.68 17.55
CA LEU A 61 1.99 14.64 18.89
C LEU A 61 1.83 16.06 19.46
N ARG A 62 2.82 16.93 19.28
CA ARG A 62 2.73 18.34 19.69
C ARG A 62 1.65 19.10 18.92
N ASP A 63 1.51 18.84 17.63
CA ASP A 63 0.42 19.37 16.79
C ASP A 63 -0.97 18.95 17.31
N LYS A 64 -1.09 17.72 17.83
CA LYS A 64 -2.33 17.24 18.50
C LYS A 64 -2.53 17.84 19.90
N GLY A 65 -1.65 18.72 20.37
CA GLY A 65 -1.74 19.41 21.65
C GLY A 65 -1.11 18.68 22.83
N TYR A 66 -0.33 17.63 22.59
CA TYR A 66 0.40 16.95 23.65
C TYR A 66 1.73 17.63 23.95
N ASP A 67 2.09 17.71 25.24
CA ASP A 67 3.38 18.22 25.66
C ASP A 67 4.44 17.12 25.62
N VAL A 68 5.26 17.12 24.58
CA VAL A 68 6.38 16.19 24.39
C VAL A 68 7.59 16.92 23.85
N SER A 69 8.77 16.62 24.41
CA SER A 69 10.04 17.10 23.87
C SER A 69 10.26 16.52 22.47
N VAL A 70 10.73 17.36 21.55
CA VAL A 70 11.12 16.93 20.20
C VAL A 70 12.64 16.80 20.16
N ASP A 71 13.13 15.63 20.57
CA ASP A 71 14.56 15.31 20.69
C ASP A 71 14.99 14.18 19.74
N GLY A 72 14.05 13.51 19.09
CA GLY A 72 14.32 12.34 18.24
C GLY A 72 14.58 11.07 19.02
N ASP A 73 14.36 11.05 20.33
CA ASP A 73 14.52 9.87 21.18
C ASP A 73 13.15 9.39 21.69
N PHE A 74 12.80 8.14 21.39
CA PHE A 74 11.55 7.55 21.86
C PHE A 74 11.75 7.06 23.30
N GLY A 75 11.82 8.00 24.24
CA GLY A 75 11.93 7.71 25.66
C GLY A 75 10.58 7.39 26.34
N PRO A 76 10.60 7.15 27.66
CA PRO A 76 9.38 6.91 28.43
C PRO A 76 8.34 8.03 28.35
N ALA A 77 8.77 9.29 28.24
CA ALA A 77 7.88 10.43 28.07
C ALA A 77 7.12 10.38 26.73
N THR A 78 7.83 10.10 25.63
CA THR A 78 7.23 9.89 24.31
C THR A 78 6.25 8.72 24.35
N ARG A 79 6.62 7.58 24.95
CA ARG A 79 5.74 6.42 25.11
C ARG A 79 4.45 6.75 25.87
N ASN A 80 4.55 7.43 27.02
CA ASN A 80 3.38 7.82 27.80
C ASN A 80 2.46 8.77 27.04
N THR A 81 3.04 9.63 26.21
CA THR A 81 2.27 10.54 25.35
C THR A 81 1.53 9.77 24.25
N VAL A 82 2.18 8.78 23.63
CA VAL A 82 1.55 7.90 22.64
C VAL A 82 0.41 7.09 23.26
N LEU A 83 0.60 6.55 24.48
CA LEU A 83 -0.47 5.89 25.22
C LEU A 83 -1.68 6.81 25.41
N ALA A 84 -1.46 8.03 25.91
CA ALA A 84 -2.54 9.01 26.11
C ALA A 84 -3.24 9.37 24.79
N PHE A 85 -2.47 9.51 23.71
CA PHE A 85 -3.03 9.72 22.38
C PHE A 85 -3.92 8.55 21.93
N GLN A 86 -3.43 7.31 22.04
CA GLN A 86 -4.18 6.11 21.68
C GLN A 86 -5.45 5.98 22.52
N GLU A 87 -5.37 6.18 23.84
CA GLU A 87 -6.53 6.19 24.73
C GLU A 87 -7.56 7.24 24.33
N SER A 88 -7.12 8.46 23.97
CA SER A 88 -8.02 9.54 23.52
C SER A 88 -8.79 9.20 22.24
N LYS A 89 -8.25 8.28 21.43
CA LYS A 89 -8.84 7.81 20.18
C LYS A 89 -9.64 6.52 20.31
N GLY A 90 -9.54 5.84 21.46
CA GLY A 90 -10.11 4.50 21.66
C GLY A 90 -9.33 3.37 20.98
N TYR A 91 -8.05 3.61 20.65
CA TYR A 91 -7.15 2.61 20.09
C TYR A 91 -6.64 1.65 21.18
N GLY A 92 -6.03 0.53 20.78
CA GLY A 92 -5.26 -0.29 21.71
C GLY A 92 -4.07 0.49 22.29
N ALA A 93 -4.13 0.89 23.57
CA ALA A 93 -3.07 1.69 24.19
C ALA A 93 -1.83 0.85 24.54
N ASP A 94 -1.00 0.53 23.54
CA ASP A 94 0.26 -0.22 23.68
C ASP A 94 1.51 0.67 23.78
N GLY A 95 1.39 1.94 23.43
CA GLY A 95 2.46 2.93 23.43
C GLY A 95 3.38 2.85 22.21
N VAL A 96 2.94 2.18 21.13
CA VAL A 96 3.66 2.04 19.87
C VAL A 96 3.04 2.96 18.81
N VAL A 97 3.88 3.67 18.06
CA VAL A 97 3.43 4.39 16.86
C VAL A 97 3.55 3.44 15.67
N GLY A 98 2.47 2.74 15.35
CA GLY A 98 2.40 1.74 14.27
C GLY A 98 1.23 1.97 13.31
N ASN A 99 0.72 0.91 12.68
CA ASN A 99 -0.25 0.97 11.59
C ASN A 99 -1.58 1.67 11.97
N GLU A 100 -1.99 1.55 13.24
CA GLU A 100 -3.19 2.24 13.77
C GLU A 100 -2.87 3.69 14.18
N THR A 101 -1.76 3.90 14.89
CA THR A 101 -1.41 5.20 15.51
C THR A 101 -0.98 6.24 14.49
N TRP A 102 -0.13 5.87 13.52
CA TRP A 102 0.43 6.81 12.54
C TRP A 102 -0.65 7.60 11.82
N PRO A 103 -1.66 6.96 11.20
CA PRO A 103 -2.53 7.74 10.36
C PRO A 103 -3.63 8.49 11.16
N GLY A 104 -3.72 8.25 12.48
CA GLY A 104 -4.40 9.14 13.42
C GLY A 104 -3.57 10.37 13.84
N LEU A 105 -2.24 10.28 13.78
CA LEU A 105 -1.32 11.38 14.07
C LEU A 105 -1.13 12.32 12.89
N ILE A 106 -1.00 11.80 11.67
CA ILE A 106 -0.68 12.62 10.51
C ILE A 106 -1.73 13.70 10.25
N VAL A 107 -1.28 14.78 9.61
CA VAL A 107 -2.10 15.92 9.20
C VAL A 107 -1.71 16.27 7.78
N THR A 108 -2.69 16.46 6.91
CA THR A 108 -2.43 16.93 5.55
C THR A 108 -1.91 18.36 5.60
N VAL A 109 -0.72 18.59 5.05
CA VAL A 109 -0.08 19.91 4.97
C VAL A 109 0.28 20.28 3.54
N ARG A 110 0.20 21.56 3.20
CA ARG A 110 0.45 22.13 1.87
C ARG A 110 1.01 23.55 1.96
N GLU A 111 1.39 24.11 0.82
CA GLU A 111 1.92 25.48 0.75
C GLU A 111 0.99 26.50 1.41
N GLY A 112 1.58 27.36 2.25
CA GLY A 112 0.89 28.34 3.08
C GLY A 112 0.59 27.87 4.51
N ASP A 113 0.62 26.57 4.78
CA ASP A 113 0.44 26.05 6.14
C ASP A 113 1.65 26.35 7.03
N SER A 114 1.42 26.33 8.34
CA SER A 114 2.47 26.52 9.34
C SER A 114 2.18 25.78 10.63
N GLY A 115 3.21 25.41 11.38
CA GLY A 115 3.09 24.74 12.68
C GLY A 115 3.88 23.43 12.73
N ASP A 116 3.55 22.60 13.71
CA ASP A 116 4.31 21.39 14.02
C ASP A 116 4.14 20.29 12.99
N ALA A 117 2.94 20.13 12.41
CA ALA A 117 2.75 19.24 11.27
C ALA A 117 3.65 19.59 10.08
N VAL A 118 3.94 20.89 9.85
CA VAL A 118 4.86 21.32 8.81
C VAL A 118 6.31 21.03 9.20
N ALA A 119 6.69 21.26 10.46
CA ALA A 119 8.02 20.91 10.96
C ALA A 119 8.27 19.39 10.83
N ALA A 120 7.26 18.57 11.14
CA ALA A 120 7.28 17.12 10.93
C ALA A 120 7.55 16.77 9.45
N ALA A 121 6.85 17.42 8.51
CA ALA A 121 7.03 17.17 7.08
C ALA A 121 8.43 17.56 6.60
N GLN A 122 8.94 18.72 7.05
CA GLN A 122 10.30 19.18 6.76
C GLN A 122 11.36 18.22 7.31
N THR A 123 11.17 17.70 8.54
CA THR A 123 12.05 16.68 9.14
C THR A 123 12.06 15.40 8.31
N ALA A 124 10.90 14.87 7.95
CA ALA A 124 10.81 13.64 7.17
C ALA A 124 11.38 13.82 5.75
N LEU A 125 11.17 14.97 5.09
CA LEU A 125 11.81 15.26 3.80
C LEU A 125 13.34 15.31 3.93
N ASN A 126 13.88 15.87 5.01
CA ASN A 126 15.33 15.92 5.22
C ASN A 126 15.95 14.51 5.41
N LYS A 127 15.22 13.54 5.98
CA LYS A 127 15.64 12.12 5.99
C LYS A 127 15.87 11.58 4.57
N HIS A 128 15.08 12.04 3.59
CA HIS A 128 15.22 11.71 2.18
C HIS A 128 16.21 12.60 1.41
N GLY A 129 17.14 13.25 2.12
CA GLY A 129 18.26 14.00 1.51
C GLY A 129 17.95 15.43 1.10
N HIS A 130 16.74 15.93 1.38
CA HIS A 130 16.44 17.35 1.26
C HIS A 130 17.19 18.16 2.34
N LYS A 131 17.36 19.47 2.11
CA LYS A 131 18.13 20.37 2.99
C LYS A 131 17.29 21.58 3.40
N LEU A 132 16.09 21.30 3.87
CA LEU A 132 15.13 22.30 4.35
C LEU A 132 15.51 22.77 5.75
N ALA A 133 15.25 24.04 6.05
CA ALA A 133 15.13 24.48 7.43
C ALA A 133 13.87 23.85 8.03
N VAL A 134 13.96 23.34 9.26
CA VAL A 134 12.80 22.86 10.01
C VAL A 134 12.24 24.04 10.81
N ASP A 135 11.57 24.96 10.11
CA ASP A 135 11.05 26.21 10.65
C ASP A 135 9.53 26.21 10.84
N GLY A 136 8.87 25.12 10.48
CA GLY A 136 7.42 24.97 10.58
C GLY A 136 6.66 25.87 9.61
N ARG A 137 7.28 26.32 8.50
CA ARG A 137 6.62 27.14 7.47
C ARG A 137 6.67 26.45 6.13
N PHE A 138 5.49 26.18 5.57
CA PHE A 138 5.38 25.48 4.30
C PHE A 138 5.44 26.52 3.16
N GLY A 139 6.65 26.99 2.87
CA GLY A 139 6.91 27.89 1.74
C GLY A 139 7.27 27.15 0.45
N ALA A 140 7.59 27.93 -0.59
CA ALA A 140 7.95 27.42 -1.92
C ALA A 140 9.10 26.38 -1.91
N GLY A 141 10.07 26.52 -0.99
CA GLY A 141 11.16 25.53 -0.84
C GLY A 141 10.66 24.16 -0.38
N THR A 142 9.72 24.13 0.58
CA THR A 142 9.08 22.89 1.05
C THR A 142 8.18 22.31 -0.04
N ALA A 143 7.40 23.14 -0.74
CA ALA A 143 6.55 22.69 -1.87
C ALA A 143 7.37 22.03 -2.98
N ALA A 144 8.51 22.62 -3.35
CA ALA A 144 9.43 22.05 -4.33
C ALA A 144 10.01 20.70 -3.85
N ALA A 145 10.36 20.60 -2.56
CA ALA A 145 10.86 19.35 -1.98
C ALA A 145 9.79 18.25 -1.99
N VAL A 146 8.55 18.55 -1.61
CA VAL A 146 7.43 17.59 -1.64
C VAL A 146 7.17 17.08 -3.05
N THR A 147 7.08 17.99 -4.02
CA THR A 147 6.85 17.64 -5.43
C THR A 147 7.99 16.76 -5.97
N GLY A 148 9.24 17.08 -5.61
CA GLY A 148 10.41 16.29 -5.99
C GLY A 148 10.43 14.90 -5.36
N PHE A 149 10.10 14.82 -4.06
CA PHE A 149 9.97 13.55 -3.34
C PHE A 149 8.88 12.67 -3.95
N GLN A 150 7.67 13.21 -4.13
CA GLN A 150 6.54 12.50 -4.74
C GLN A 150 6.91 11.94 -6.12
N SER A 151 7.55 12.76 -6.96
CA SER A 151 8.02 12.32 -8.28
C SER A 151 9.03 11.16 -8.19
N ALA A 152 9.97 11.23 -7.23
CA ALA A 152 10.97 10.19 -7.01
C ALA A 152 10.36 8.87 -6.48
N GLN A 153 9.23 8.95 -5.77
CA GLN A 153 8.51 7.81 -5.21
C GLN A 153 7.42 7.27 -6.15
N GLY A 154 7.21 7.86 -7.33
CA GLY A 154 6.16 7.45 -8.27
C GLY A 154 4.75 7.87 -7.85
N LEU A 155 4.63 8.84 -6.94
CA LEU A 155 3.37 9.40 -6.48
C LEU A 155 2.89 10.54 -7.41
N THR A 156 1.61 10.91 -7.27
CA THR A 156 1.12 12.15 -7.88
C THR A 156 1.86 13.34 -7.27
N ALA A 157 2.58 14.10 -8.10
CA ALA A 157 3.40 15.23 -7.68
C ALA A 157 2.55 16.52 -7.52
N ASP A 158 1.61 16.51 -6.58
CA ASP A 158 0.66 17.60 -6.31
C ASP A 158 1.17 18.64 -5.29
N GLY A 159 2.32 18.42 -4.67
CA GLY A 159 2.90 19.32 -3.68
C GLY A 159 2.21 19.29 -2.32
N VAL A 160 1.31 18.32 -2.09
CA VAL A 160 0.55 18.16 -0.85
C VAL A 160 1.04 16.93 -0.09
N VAL A 161 1.38 17.09 1.19
CA VAL A 161 1.75 15.95 2.04
C VAL A 161 0.46 15.32 2.59
N GLY A 162 -0.18 14.49 1.76
CA GLY A 162 -1.34 13.68 2.13
C GLY A 162 -0.98 12.34 2.79
N PRO A 163 -1.96 11.50 3.15
CA PRO A 163 -1.72 10.21 3.82
C PRO A 163 -0.73 9.29 3.10
N GLU A 164 -0.83 9.17 1.78
CA GLU A 164 0.09 8.38 0.96
C GLU A 164 1.51 8.96 0.98
N THR A 165 1.65 10.29 0.82
CA THR A 165 2.97 10.94 0.90
C THR A 165 3.59 10.78 2.29
N TRP A 166 2.80 10.89 3.36
CA TRP A 166 3.25 10.61 4.73
C TRP A 166 3.76 9.20 4.88
N GLN A 167 3.02 8.22 4.36
CA GLN A 167 3.40 6.81 4.42
C GLN A 167 4.76 6.57 3.78
N HIS A 168 5.03 7.17 2.62
CA HIS A 168 6.34 7.11 1.97
C HIS A 168 7.43 7.89 2.73
N LEU A 169 7.08 9.03 3.35
CA LEU A 169 8.03 9.86 4.08
C LEU A 169 8.59 9.16 5.33
N VAL A 170 7.72 8.56 6.15
CA VAL A 170 8.12 7.88 7.39
C VAL A 170 8.39 6.39 7.17
N GLY A 171 7.80 5.80 6.14
CA GLY A 171 8.04 4.42 5.72
C GLY A 171 9.53 4.14 5.56
N SER A 172 9.95 2.94 5.96
CA SER A 172 11.33 2.51 5.87
C SER A 172 11.72 2.29 4.41
N GLY A 173 12.27 3.32 3.77
CA GLY A 173 13.32 3.08 2.77
C GLY A 173 14.50 2.46 3.49
N GLU A 174 14.88 1.25 3.06
CA GLU A 174 16.03 0.45 3.50
C GLU A 174 17.04 1.21 4.37
N ASP A 175 17.02 0.94 5.69
CA ASP A 175 18.14 1.01 6.66
C ASP A 175 17.66 1.40 8.07
N GLY A 176 17.48 0.41 8.95
CA GLY A 176 17.26 0.66 10.38
C GLY A 176 16.58 -0.50 11.11
N GLY A 177 17.35 -1.54 11.45
CA GLY A 177 16.88 -2.73 12.16
C GLY A 177 16.11 -2.40 13.45
N GLY A 178 14.84 -2.82 13.46
CA GLY A 178 13.96 -2.76 14.62
C GLY A 178 12.67 -3.53 14.37
N GLY A 179 12.73 -4.87 14.40
CA GLY A 179 11.59 -5.77 14.66
C GLY A 179 10.24 -5.47 13.99
N GLY A 180 10.21 -4.87 12.80
CA GLY A 180 8.99 -4.66 12.03
C GLY A 180 8.62 -5.92 11.26
N CYS A 181 7.33 -6.22 11.19
CA CYS A 181 6.86 -7.33 10.37
C CYS A 181 7.16 -7.07 8.89
N THR A 182 8.06 -7.85 8.30
CA THR A 182 8.38 -7.74 6.88
C THR A 182 7.28 -8.42 6.07
N VAL A 183 6.43 -7.62 5.42
CA VAL A 183 5.42 -8.12 4.48
C VAL A 183 6.08 -8.33 3.12
N PRO A 184 6.05 -9.54 2.54
CA PRO A 184 6.54 -9.77 1.19
C PRO A 184 5.82 -8.89 0.15
N GLY A 185 6.56 -8.40 -0.84
CA GLY A 185 6.02 -7.57 -1.92
C GLY A 185 5.14 -8.34 -2.91
N ASP A 186 5.29 -9.66 -2.98
CA ASP A 186 4.46 -10.56 -3.76
C ASP A 186 3.48 -11.33 -2.87
N ALA A 187 2.30 -11.66 -3.42
CA ALA A 187 1.33 -12.53 -2.76
C ALA A 187 1.80 -14.00 -2.77
N ASP A 188 1.57 -14.73 -1.68
CA ASP A 188 1.88 -16.16 -1.60
C ASP A 188 0.83 -17.01 -2.33
N PRO A 189 1.19 -17.74 -3.41
CA PRO A 189 0.24 -18.55 -4.17
C PRO A 189 -0.51 -19.61 -3.34
N GLU A 190 0.12 -20.19 -2.30
CA GLU A 190 -0.53 -21.18 -1.44
C GLU A 190 -1.55 -20.52 -0.52
N VAL A 191 -1.28 -19.30 -0.06
CA VAL A 191 -2.25 -18.50 0.70
C VAL A 191 -3.43 -18.11 -0.19
N LEU A 192 -3.17 -17.63 -1.42
CA LEU A 192 -4.22 -17.33 -2.41
C LEU A 192 -5.15 -18.53 -2.63
N LYS A 193 -4.55 -19.71 -2.85
CA LYS A 193 -5.27 -20.96 -3.07
C LYS A 193 -6.08 -21.38 -1.85
N ALA A 194 -5.51 -21.29 -0.65
CA ALA A 194 -6.19 -21.66 0.58
C ALA A 194 -7.39 -20.74 0.88
N VAL A 195 -7.21 -19.43 0.75
CA VAL A 195 -8.29 -18.43 0.94
C VAL A 195 -9.41 -18.65 -0.07
N TYR A 196 -9.07 -18.77 -1.36
CA TYR A 196 -10.04 -19.03 -2.43
C TYR A 196 -10.78 -20.37 -2.22
N GLY A 197 -10.03 -21.44 -1.92
CA GLY A 197 -10.58 -22.76 -1.68
C GLY A 197 -11.57 -22.76 -0.53
N LYS A 198 -11.25 -22.05 0.58
CA LYS A 198 -12.17 -21.93 1.71
C LYS A 198 -13.42 -21.13 1.35
N ALA A 199 -13.30 -20.05 0.58
CA ALA A 199 -14.45 -19.28 0.11
C ALA A 199 -15.42 -20.14 -0.72
N MET A 200 -14.88 -20.95 -1.64
CA MET A 200 -15.69 -21.86 -2.46
C MET A 200 -16.33 -22.99 -1.65
N GLU A 201 -15.61 -23.55 -0.66
CA GLU A 201 -16.16 -24.56 0.26
C GLU A 201 -17.36 -24.02 1.06
N LEU A 202 -17.31 -22.76 1.46
CA LEU A 202 -18.38 -22.08 2.18
C LEU A 202 -19.51 -21.57 1.25
N GLY A 203 -19.31 -21.61 -0.07
CA GLY A 203 -20.29 -21.14 -1.05
C GLY A 203 -20.58 -19.64 -0.96
N VAL A 204 -19.59 -18.83 -0.59
CA VAL A 204 -19.76 -17.37 -0.50
C VAL A 204 -19.99 -16.75 -1.88
N ASP A 205 -20.70 -15.63 -1.93
CA ASP A 205 -20.92 -14.89 -3.18
C ASP A 205 -19.68 -14.09 -3.63
N ASP A 206 -19.71 -13.58 -4.87
CA ASP A 206 -18.59 -12.83 -5.46
C ASP A 206 -18.20 -11.57 -4.65
N ARG A 207 -19.18 -10.93 -3.97
CA ARG A 207 -18.91 -9.73 -3.17
C ARG A 207 -18.19 -10.09 -1.88
N VAL A 208 -18.61 -11.16 -1.22
CA VAL A 208 -17.95 -11.67 0.00
C VAL A 208 -16.57 -12.24 -0.34
N LEU A 209 -16.42 -12.93 -1.48
CA LEU A 209 -15.12 -13.37 -1.98
C LEU A 209 -14.17 -12.18 -2.19
N LEU A 210 -14.65 -11.13 -2.86
CA LEU A 210 -13.89 -9.91 -3.10
C LEU A 210 -13.50 -9.22 -1.79
N ALA A 211 -14.41 -9.12 -0.82
CA ALA A 211 -14.14 -8.54 0.49
C ALA A 211 -13.01 -9.27 1.22
N GLY A 212 -12.96 -10.61 1.13
CA GLY A 212 -11.87 -11.41 1.68
C GLY A 212 -10.53 -11.11 1.02
N PHE A 213 -10.49 -11.02 -0.31
CA PHE A 213 -9.25 -10.71 -1.02
C PHE A 213 -8.79 -9.26 -0.81
N GLU A 214 -9.70 -8.28 -0.75
CA GLU A 214 -9.37 -6.90 -0.41
C GLU A 214 -8.78 -6.80 1.01
N ALA A 215 -9.38 -7.49 1.98
CA ALA A 215 -8.84 -7.59 3.33
C ALA A 215 -7.44 -8.21 3.31
N GLY A 216 -7.25 -9.39 2.73
CA GLY A 216 -5.95 -10.05 2.73
C GLY A 216 -4.86 -9.26 1.98
N VAL A 217 -5.21 -8.54 0.91
CA VAL A 217 -4.29 -7.61 0.22
C VAL A 217 -3.86 -6.48 1.15
N VAL A 218 -4.83 -5.82 1.81
CA VAL A 218 -4.56 -4.67 2.68
C VAL A 218 -3.81 -5.07 3.94
N GLU A 219 -4.15 -6.21 4.54
CA GLU A 219 -3.62 -6.65 5.82
C GLU A 219 -2.22 -7.27 5.71
N SER A 220 -1.96 -8.06 4.66
CA SER A 220 -0.71 -8.82 4.56
C SER A 220 -0.18 -9.00 3.15
N ASN A 221 -0.75 -8.30 2.16
CA ASN A 221 -0.48 -8.54 0.76
C ASN A 221 -0.71 -10.03 0.37
N MET A 222 -1.71 -10.68 0.99
CA MET A 222 -1.99 -12.11 0.86
C MET A 222 -0.83 -13.04 1.28
N ASN A 223 -0.14 -12.71 2.38
CA ASN A 223 0.88 -13.55 3.01
C ASN A 223 0.46 -14.01 4.41
N ASN A 224 0.89 -15.18 4.85
CA ASN A 224 0.60 -15.68 6.20
C ASN A 224 1.72 -15.27 7.16
N LEU A 225 1.53 -14.14 7.85
CA LEU A 225 2.58 -13.49 8.64
C LEU A 225 2.55 -13.97 10.10
N ASP A 226 3.72 -14.32 10.65
CA ASP A 226 3.90 -14.65 12.08
C ASP A 226 4.14 -13.39 12.95
N CYS A 227 3.91 -12.23 12.35
CA CYS A 227 4.13 -10.92 12.92
C CYS A 227 3.04 -9.96 12.45
N GLY A 228 2.94 -8.81 13.12
CA GLY A 228 1.93 -7.80 12.85
C GLY A 228 1.94 -6.69 13.89
N ASP A 229 1.00 -5.75 13.78
CA ASP A 229 0.74 -4.79 14.85
C ASP A 229 0.20 -5.53 16.09
N ARG A 230 0.80 -5.30 17.27
CA ARG A 230 0.45 -5.99 18.53
C ARG A 230 0.61 -7.52 18.46
N ASP A 231 -0.49 -8.26 18.63
CA ASP A 231 -0.59 -9.72 18.53
C ASP A 231 -1.32 -10.14 17.24
N SER A 232 -1.38 -9.26 16.23
CA SER A 232 -1.98 -9.57 14.92
C SER A 232 -1.16 -10.63 14.20
N LEU A 233 -1.84 -11.61 13.63
CA LEU A 233 -1.23 -12.74 12.96
C LEU A 233 -1.99 -13.13 11.69
N GLY A 234 -1.28 -13.82 10.81
CA GLY A 234 -1.81 -14.48 9.63
C GLY A 234 -2.26 -13.54 8.52
N VAL A 235 -2.92 -14.14 7.52
CA VAL A 235 -3.31 -13.47 6.26
C VAL A 235 -4.27 -12.29 6.43
N PHE A 236 -5.04 -12.27 7.52
CA PHE A 236 -6.00 -11.21 7.81
C PHE A 236 -5.59 -10.34 9.00
N GLN A 237 -4.35 -10.47 9.49
CA GLN A 237 -3.84 -9.75 10.67
C GLN A 237 -4.83 -9.80 11.86
N GLN A 238 -5.39 -10.99 12.10
CA GLN A 238 -6.38 -11.22 13.13
C GLN A 238 -5.72 -11.28 14.51
N ARG A 239 -6.40 -10.78 15.54
CA ARG A 239 -5.86 -10.67 16.90
C ARG A 239 -6.45 -11.70 17.86
N PRO A 240 -5.65 -12.59 18.46
CA PRO A 240 -6.11 -13.48 19.53
C PRO A 240 -6.78 -12.73 20.67
N SER A 241 -6.21 -11.59 21.09
CA SER A 241 -6.76 -10.75 22.16
C SER A 241 -8.13 -10.14 21.85
N GLN A 242 -8.57 -10.13 20.58
CA GLN A 242 -9.92 -9.69 20.18
C GLN A 242 -10.88 -10.87 19.93
N GLY A 243 -10.47 -12.09 20.26
CA GLY A 243 -11.34 -13.27 20.17
C GLY A 243 -11.43 -13.90 18.78
N TRP A 244 -10.45 -13.66 17.90
CA TRP A 244 -10.40 -14.26 16.58
C TRP A 244 -9.98 -15.74 16.56
N GLY A 245 -9.33 -16.21 17.63
CA GLY A 245 -8.80 -17.58 17.77
C GLY A 245 -7.52 -17.58 18.60
N THR A 246 -6.91 -18.76 18.81
CA THR A 246 -5.54 -18.82 19.35
C THR A 246 -4.51 -18.46 18.26
N PRO A 247 -3.27 -18.09 18.62
CA PRO A 247 -2.21 -17.85 17.63
C PRO A 247 -2.05 -19.00 16.61
N GLU A 248 -2.09 -20.25 17.08
CA GLU A 248 -1.96 -21.43 16.21
C GLU A 248 -3.14 -21.55 15.24
N GLN A 249 -4.35 -21.20 15.70
CA GLN A 249 -5.53 -21.21 14.84
C GLN A 249 -5.48 -20.09 13.80
N ILE A 250 -5.04 -18.90 14.18
CA ILE A 250 -4.96 -17.76 13.26
C ILE A 250 -3.87 -17.96 12.21
N MET A 251 -2.77 -18.64 12.56
CA MET A 251 -1.72 -19.01 11.59
C MET A 251 -2.17 -20.14 10.63
N ASP A 252 -3.29 -20.81 10.87
CA ASP A 252 -3.92 -21.71 9.90
C ASP A 252 -4.81 -20.87 8.96
N VAL A 253 -4.36 -20.73 7.71
CA VAL A 253 -5.05 -19.92 6.68
C VAL A 253 -6.49 -20.38 6.46
N ALA A 254 -6.78 -21.68 6.54
CA ALA A 254 -8.13 -22.20 6.35
C ALA A 254 -9.04 -21.85 7.53
N TYR A 255 -8.52 -21.88 8.75
CA TYR A 255 -9.24 -21.40 9.93
C TYR A 255 -9.49 -19.89 9.86
N ALA A 256 -8.45 -19.10 9.60
CA ALA A 256 -8.54 -17.64 9.52
C ALA A 256 -9.54 -17.20 8.43
N SER A 257 -9.52 -17.87 7.28
CA SER A 257 -10.46 -17.65 6.17
C SER A 257 -11.88 -18.04 6.54
N HIS A 258 -12.08 -19.19 7.18
CA HIS A 258 -13.41 -19.58 7.65
C HIS A 258 -13.98 -18.56 8.64
N SER A 259 -13.17 -18.14 9.61
CA SER A 259 -13.53 -17.13 10.60
C SER A 259 -13.89 -15.79 9.96
N PHE A 260 -13.13 -15.34 8.96
CA PHE A 260 -13.41 -14.11 8.22
C PHE A 260 -14.69 -14.24 7.41
N PHE A 261 -14.80 -15.25 6.54
CA PHE A 261 -15.91 -15.38 5.60
C PHE A 261 -17.25 -15.58 6.29
N THR A 262 -17.31 -16.33 7.39
CA THR A 262 -18.55 -16.48 8.16
C THR A 262 -19.07 -15.13 8.67
N ARG A 263 -18.17 -14.26 9.17
CA ARG A 263 -18.54 -12.89 9.59
C ARG A 263 -18.89 -12.00 8.40
N ALA A 264 -18.17 -12.15 7.28
CA ALA A 264 -18.40 -11.37 6.07
C ALA A 264 -19.76 -11.67 5.42
N VAL A 265 -20.22 -12.93 5.44
CA VAL A 265 -21.57 -13.31 4.99
C VAL A 265 -22.63 -12.59 5.82
N ASP A 266 -22.51 -12.62 7.15
CA ASP A 266 -23.45 -11.94 8.04
C ASP A 266 -23.43 -10.42 7.82
N ALA A 267 -22.24 -9.82 7.67
CA ALA A 267 -22.07 -8.39 7.41
C ALA A 267 -22.69 -7.98 6.06
N ALA A 268 -22.45 -8.76 4.99
CA ALA A 268 -23.00 -8.52 3.67
C ALA A 268 -24.53 -8.65 3.63
N ALA A 269 -25.09 -9.57 4.42
CA ALA A 269 -26.53 -9.74 4.56
C ALA A 269 -27.17 -8.59 5.36
N ALA A 270 -26.52 -8.12 6.42
CA ALA A 270 -26.96 -6.98 7.22
C ALA A 270 -26.90 -5.65 6.44
N HIS A 271 -25.99 -5.56 5.46
CA HIS A 271 -25.75 -4.35 4.68
C HIS A 271 -25.76 -4.63 3.16
N PRO A 272 -26.95 -4.79 2.54
CA PRO A 272 -27.06 -5.14 1.12
C PRO A 272 -26.44 -4.12 0.17
N ASP A 273 -26.38 -2.85 0.56
CA ASP A 273 -25.86 -1.76 -0.28
C ASP A 273 -24.34 -1.53 -0.12
N HIS A 274 -23.67 -2.25 0.80
CA HIS A 274 -22.23 -2.11 0.99
C HIS A 274 -21.45 -2.66 -0.20
N THR A 275 -20.35 -1.97 -0.55
CA THR A 275 -19.29 -2.50 -1.42
C THR A 275 -18.57 -3.68 -0.76
N ALA A 276 -17.73 -4.39 -1.51
CA ALA A 276 -16.88 -5.43 -0.94
C ALA A 276 -15.95 -4.86 0.14
N GLY A 277 -15.35 -3.70 -0.07
CA GLY A 277 -14.43 -3.10 0.90
C GLY A 277 -15.15 -2.64 2.15
N GLN A 278 -16.39 -2.16 2.03
CA GLN A 278 -17.24 -1.84 3.19
C GLN A 278 -17.67 -3.10 3.97
N VAL A 279 -17.84 -4.24 3.30
CA VAL A 279 -18.05 -5.53 3.98
C VAL A 279 -16.78 -5.96 4.71
N ALA A 280 -15.60 -5.85 4.08
CA ALA A 280 -14.31 -6.13 4.71
C ALA A 280 -14.08 -5.25 5.95
N GLN A 281 -14.38 -3.95 5.84
CA GLN A 281 -14.32 -3.01 6.95
C GLN A 281 -15.29 -3.37 8.08
N ALA A 282 -16.51 -3.80 7.77
CA ALA A 282 -17.46 -4.21 8.80
C ALA A 282 -16.99 -5.44 9.59
N VAL A 283 -16.16 -6.28 8.96
CA VAL A 283 -15.57 -7.48 9.59
C VAL A 283 -14.31 -7.13 10.40
N GLN A 284 -13.40 -6.34 9.82
CA GLN A 284 -12.09 -6.04 10.42
C GLN A 284 -12.10 -4.86 11.38
N ILE A 285 -13.03 -3.92 11.21
CA ILE A 285 -13.16 -2.71 12.04
C ILE A 285 -11.83 -1.94 12.09
N SER A 286 -11.25 -1.67 10.92
CA SER A 286 -10.01 -0.90 10.79
C SER A 286 -10.24 0.60 11.01
N ALA A 287 -9.18 1.33 11.36
CA ALA A 287 -9.22 2.79 11.47
C ALA A 287 -9.34 3.51 10.11
N TYR A 288 -9.22 2.78 8.99
CA TYR A 288 -9.26 3.32 7.62
C TYR A 288 -10.25 2.58 6.73
N PRO A 289 -11.55 2.94 6.79
CA PRO A 289 -12.60 2.22 6.08
C PRO A 289 -12.39 2.18 4.56
N ASP A 290 -11.81 3.23 3.98
CA ASP A 290 -11.67 3.36 2.52
C ASP A 290 -10.51 2.54 1.92
N ARG A 291 -9.64 1.92 2.75
CA ARG A 291 -8.46 1.20 2.25
C ARG A 291 -8.81 -0.09 1.51
N TYR A 292 -9.88 -0.77 1.89
CA TYR A 292 -10.27 -2.03 1.26
C TYR A 292 -10.82 -1.80 -0.15
N ASP A 293 -11.67 -0.79 -0.35
CA ASP A 293 -12.17 -0.44 -1.69
C ASP A 293 -11.03 0.01 -2.62
N ALA A 294 -9.99 0.66 -2.09
CA ALA A 294 -8.80 1.02 -2.87
C ALA A 294 -8.00 -0.21 -3.38
N ALA A 295 -8.15 -1.38 -2.75
CA ALA A 295 -7.49 -2.63 -3.14
C ALA A 295 -8.27 -3.46 -4.17
N GLU A 296 -9.48 -3.04 -4.56
CA GLU A 296 -10.39 -3.82 -5.42
C GLU A 296 -9.70 -4.34 -6.69
N GLY A 297 -8.96 -3.47 -7.39
CA GLY A 297 -8.28 -3.83 -8.65
C GLY A 297 -7.26 -4.96 -8.47
N THR A 298 -6.45 -4.88 -7.41
CA THR A 298 -5.46 -5.90 -7.05
C THR A 298 -6.14 -7.19 -6.60
N ALA A 299 -7.16 -7.09 -5.74
CA ALA A 299 -7.91 -8.23 -5.24
C ALA A 299 -8.55 -9.03 -6.37
N ARG A 300 -9.17 -8.36 -7.35
CA ARG A 300 -9.74 -9.01 -8.55
C ARG A 300 -8.69 -9.78 -9.36
N ALA A 301 -7.51 -9.21 -9.56
CA ALA A 301 -6.44 -9.89 -10.27
C ALA A 301 -5.98 -11.17 -9.55
N LEU A 302 -5.84 -11.10 -8.22
CA LEU A 302 -5.45 -12.24 -7.38
C LEU A 302 -6.54 -13.31 -7.30
N ILE A 303 -7.83 -12.95 -7.36
CA ILE A 303 -8.94 -13.91 -7.46
C ILE A 303 -8.83 -14.71 -8.76
N GLU A 304 -8.60 -14.05 -9.91
CA GLU A 304 -8.44 -14.76 -11.18
C GLU A 304 -7.19 -15.66 -11.17
N GLN A 305 -6.10 -15.21 -10.57
CA GLN A 305 -4.91 -16.05 -10.35
C GLN A 305 -5.25 -17.28 -9.50
N ALA A 306 -5.93 -17.11 -8.37
CA ALA A 306 -6.33 -18.19 -7.48
C ALA A 306 -7.27 -19.19 -8.16
N ARG A 307 -8.24 -18.68 -8.94
CA ARG A 307 -9.14 -19.49 -9.76
C ARG A 307 -8.38 -20.33 -10.77
N GLY A 308 -7.39 -19.76 -11.45
CA GLY A 308 -6.53 -20.47 -12.40
C GLY A 308 -5.68 -21.58 -11.78
N MET A 309 -5.39 -21.50 -10.47
CA MET A 309 -4.67 -22.54 -9.72
C MET A 309 -5.58 -23.66 -9.18
N ALA A 310 -6.90 -23.41 -9.13
CA ALA A 310 -7.90 -24.35 -8.62
C ALA A 310 -8.58 -25.19 -9.72
N GLY A 311 -8.41 -24.81 -10.99
CA GLY A 311 -8.88 -25.56 -12.17
C GLY A 311 -7.84 -26.54 -12.71
#